data_AF-A0A1E5CME8-F1
#
_entry.id   AF-A0A1E5CME8-F1
#
_cell.length_a   1.000
_cell.length_b   1.000
_cell.length_c   1.000
_cell.angle_alpha   90.00
_cell.angle_beta   90.00
_cell.angle_gamma   90.00
#
_symmetry.space_group_name_H-M   'P 1'
#
loop_
_entity.id
_entity.type
_entity.pdbx_description
1 polymer ?
#
loop_
_entity_poly.entity_id
_entity_poly.type
_entity_poly.pdbx_seq_one_letter_code
_entity_poly.pdbx_strand_id
1 'polypeptide(L)' 'MEFLTNPWVISIIVVSVVVGNIAALKYTANMKFGPLDPSKREKSDLDKLNELDQIKQAQKTEIDK' A
#
# COMPACT_ATOMS: atom_id res chain seq x y z
N MET A 1 37.22 -19.25 14.91
CA MET A 1 36.65 -18.57 16.10
C MET A 1 36.80 -17.06 16.04
N GLU A 2 37.89 -16.51 15.47
CA GLU A 2 38.11 -15.06 15.39
C GLU A 2 37.22 -14.33 14.36
N PHE A 3 36.71 -15.05 13.36
CA PHE A 3 35.81 -14.48 12.35
C PHE A 3 34.40 -14.19 12.87
N LEU A 4 33.91 -14.99 13.84
CA LEU A 4 32.56 -14.84 14.40
C LEU A 4 32.51 -13.76 15.48
N THR A 5 33.61 -13.58 16.23
CA THR A 5 33.73 -12.58 17.32
C THR A 5 34.37 -11.29 16.86
N ASN A 6 34.43 -11.04 15.55
CA ASN A 6 34.98 -9.81 15.00
C ASN A 6 33.93 -8.70 15.13
N PRO A 7 34.23 -7.54 15.76
CA PRO A 7 33.25 -6.48 16.03
C PRO A 7 32.51 -6.01 14.77
N TRP A 8 33.17 -6.03 13.61
CA TRP A 8 32.54 -5.66 12.34
C TRP A 8 31.47 -6.66 11.89
N VAL A 9 31.73 -7.96 12.06
CA VAL A 9 30.81 -9.04 11.64
C VAL A 9 29.56 -9.07 12.52
N ILE A 10 29.72 -8.86 13.83
CA ILE A 10 28.60 -8.76 14.77
C ILE A 10 27.67 -7.59 14.41
N SER A 11 28.25 -6.43 14.05
CA SER A 11 27.47 -5.25 13.66
C SER A 11 26.59 -5.51 12.43
N ILE A 12 27.12 -6.19 11.40
CA ILE A 12 26.37 -6.56 10.20
C ILE A 12 25.19 -7.47 10.56
N ILE A 13 25.41 -8.48 11.41
CA ILE A 13 24.36 -9.40 11.84
C ILE A 13 23.23 -8.65 12.56
N VAL A 14 23.58 -7.76 13.50
CA VAL A 14 22.59 -6.96 14.24
C VAL A 14 21.80 -6.05 13.30
N VAL A 15 22.46 -5.33 12.38
CA VAL A 15 21.80 -4.48 11.39
C VAL A 15 20.89 -5.30 10.47
N SER A 16 21.32 -6.49 10.02
CA SER A 16 20.49 -7.37 9.21
C SER A 16 19.24 -7.86 9.94
N VAL A 17 19.33 -8.19 11.24
CA VAL A 17 18.16 -8.60 12.04
C VAL A 17 17.20 -7.42 12.25
N VAL A 18 17.73 -6.22 12.50
CA VAL A 18 16.92 -4.99 12.66
C VAL A 18 16.21 -4.64 11.35
N VAL A 19 16.92 -4.63 10.22
CA VAL A 19 16.33 -4.36 8.90
C VAL A 19 15.37 -5.48 8.50
N GLY A 20 15.66 -6.75 8.81
CA GLY A 20 14.75 -7.87 8.57
C GLY A 20 13.43 -7.75 9.35
N ASN A 21 13.50 -7.37 10.63
CA ASN A 21 12.31 -7.09 11.44
C ASN A 21 11.55 -5.87 10.95
N ILE A 22 12.24 -4.77 10.60
CA ILE A 22 11.61 -3.59 10.02
C ILE A 22 11.01 -3.92 8.66
N ALA A 23 11.63 -4.77 7.85
CA ALA A 23 11.11 -5.19 6.54
C ALA A 23 9.86 -6.06 6.69
N ALA A 24 9.80 -6.95 7.68
CA ALA A 24 8.60 -7.72 8.00
C ALA A 24 7.47 -6.81 8.52
N LEU A 25 7.81 -5.83 9.37
CA LEU A 25 6.88 -4.80 9.81
C LEU A 25 6.48 -3.85 8.67
N LYS A 26 7.36 -3.57 7.72
CA LYS A 26 7.06 -2.79 6.52
C LYS A 26 6.15 -3.62 5.62
N TYR A 27 6.34 -4.93 5.51
CA TYR A 27 5.42 -5.81 4.79
C TYR A 27 4.05 -5.89 5.46
N THR A 28 3.98 -5.84 6.80
CA THR A 28 2.70 -5.83 7.55
C THR A 28 2.03 -4.43 7.58
N ALA A 29 2.80 -3.35 7.68
CA ALA A 29 2.31 -1.97 7.71
C ALA A 29 2.09 -1.38 6.31
N ASN A 30 2.69 -1.96 5.26
CA ASN A 30 2.36 -1.63 3.87
C ASN A 30 1.04 -2.27 3.40
N MET A 31 0.19 -2.74 4.32
CA MET A 31 -1.24 -2.89 4.01
C MET A 31 -2.00 -1.54 4.10
N LYS A 32 -1.36 -0.42 4.47
CA LYS A 32 -2.04 0.90 4.47
C LYS A 32 -1.21 2.14 4.14
N PHE A 33 0.04 2.00 3.69
CA PHE A 33 0.85 3.14 3.23
C PHE A 33 1.73 2.78 2.02
N GLY A 34 1.13 2.19 0.99
CA GLY A 34 1.60 2.49 -0.37
C GLY A 34 1.40 3.99 -0.62
N PRO A 35 2.33 4.70 -1.29
CA PRO A 35 2.09 6.06 -1.72
C PRO A 35 0.81 6.02 -2.54
N LEU A 36 -0.24 6.54 -1.94
CA LEU A 36 -1.50 6.67 -2.61
C LEU A 36 -1.28 7.87 -3.51
N ASP A 37 -0.73 7.57 -4.68
CA ASP A 37 -0.45 8.50 -5.75
C ASP A 37 -1.68 9.39 -5.90
N PRO A 38 -1.61 10.68 -5.54
CA PRO A 38 -2.79 11.55 -5.55
C PRO A 38 -3.43 11.59 -6.94
N SER A 39 -2.63 11.37 -7.98
CA SER A 39 -3.03 11.29 -9.39
C SER A 39 -3.80 10.01 -9.75
N LYS A 40 -3.73 8.93 -8.96
CA LYS A 40 -4.50 7.69 -9.19
C LYS A 40 -5.83 7.66 -8.42
N ARG A 41 -5.91 8.40 -7.31
CA ARG A 41 -7.13 8.53 -6.50
C ARG A 41 -8.19 9.34 -7.26
N GLU A 42 -7.79 10.48 -7.81
CA GLU A 42 -8.69 11.37 -8.58
C GLU A 42 -9.28 10.64 -9.80
N LYS A 43 -8.48 9.88 -10.54
CA LYS A 43 -8.98 9.07 -11.66
C LYS A 43 -9.95 7.97 -11.21
N SER A 44 -9.68 7.29 -10.10
CA SER A 44 -10.55 6.21 -9.61
C SER A 44 -11.86 6.73 -9.02
N ASP A 45 -11.86 7.90 -8.39
CA ASP A 45 -13.05 8.48 -7.78
C ASP A 45 -13.95 9.12 -8.86
N LEU A 46 -13.36 9.73 -9.89
CA LEU A 46 -14.09 10.31 -11.02
C LEU A 46 -14.77 9.24 -11.89
N ASP A 47 -14.11 8.10 -12.11
CA ASP A 47 -14.67 6.96 -12.87
C ASP A 47 -15.90 6.38 -12.14
N LYS A 48 -15.78 6.11 -10.83
CA LYS A 48 -16.88 5.66 -9.98
C LYS A 48 -18.06 6.63 -9.96
N LEU A 49 -17.81 7.93 -9.97
CA LEU A 49 -18.86 8.94 -9.97
C LEU A 49 -19.66 8.93 -11.28
N ASN A 50 -18.97 8.74 -12.40
CA ASN A 50 -19.59 8.65 -13.73
C ASN A 50 -20.44 7.37 -13.89
N GLU A 51 -19.98 6.24 -13.36
CA GLU A 51 -20.78 5.01 -13.33
C GLU A 51 -22.04 5.17 -12.47
N LEU A 52 -21.92 5.76 -11.29
CA LEU A 52 -23.04 6.00 -10.39
C LEU A 52 -24.09 6.94 -10.99
N ASP A 53 -23.66 7.97 -11.73
CA ASP A 53 -24.60 8.90 -12.37
C ASP A 53 -25.35 8.23 -13.53
N GLN A 54 -24.66 7.46 -14.36
CA GLN A 54 -25.31 6.66 -15.42
C GLN A 54 -26.33 5.67 -14.85
N ILE A 55 -26.00 4.99 -13.75
CA ILE A 55 -26.92 4.07 -13.08
C ILE A 55 -28.13 4.81 -12.52
N LYS A 56 -27.94 5.98 -11.89
CA LYS A 56 -29.05 6.79 -11.37
C LYS A 56 -29.94 7.33 -12.47
N GLN A 57 -29.38 7.76 -13.60
CA GLN A 57 -30.15 8.23 -14.74
C GLN A 57 -30.93 7.08 -15.41
N ALA A 58 -30.32 5.89 -15.54
CA ALA A 58 -31.00 4.71 -16.04
C ALA A 58 -32.15 4.28 -15.12
N GLN A 59 -31.92 4.21 -13.81
CA GLN A 59 -32.98 3.90 -12.83
C GLN A 59 -34.09 4.95 -12.83
N LYS A 60 -33.76 6.24 -12.91
CA LYS A 60 -34.76 7.31 -12.96
C LYS A 60 -35.64 7.17 -14.21
N THR A 61 -35.04 6.87 -15.36
CA THR A 61 -35.76 6.66 -16.62
C THR A 61 -36.65 5.42 -16.58
N GLU A 62 -36.26 4.38 -15.84
CA GLU A 62 -37.06 3.17 -15.65
C GLU A 62 -38.23 3.38 -14.67
N ILE A 63 -38.07 4.22 -13.65
CA ILE A 63 -39.13 4.55 -12.68
C ILE A 63 -40.16 5.52 -13.28
N ASP A 64 -39.75 6.40 -14.19
CA ASP A 64 -40.62 7.37 -14.88
C ASP A 64 -41.44 6.74 -16.04
N LYS A 65 -41.31 5.42 -16.30
CA LYS A 65 -41.98 4.68 -17.38
C LYS A 65 -43.08 3.74 -16.86
#